data_AF-I8UAP2-F1
#
_entry.id   AF-I8UAP2-F1
#
_cell.length_a   1.000
_cell.length_b   1.000
_cell.length_c   1.000
_cell.angle_alpha   90.00
_cell.angle_beta   90.00
_cell.angle_gamma   90.00
#
_symmetry.space_group_name_H-M   'P 1'
#
loop_
_entity.id
_entity.type
_entity.pdbx_description
1 polymer ?
#
loop_
_entity_poly.entity_id
_entity_poly.type
_entity_poly.pdbx_seq_one_letter_code
_entity_poly.pdbx_strand_id
1 'polypeptide(L)'
;MKKWCILCVLLSFVLAGCGESSAQHTTTVKPVSHDTDVQQKWSGEWKRSGAYDGGSVTITKEKANSFQATFEVTNGAHLGYLKGTGSIRGNEATVKEAEFDTGCILTVKRNGAVLNVTANDACSEVGGEGTSFEGTYSQGKEKENEESKTLVGKGQWITASVDEQFKTLFGKKYETLAANFQLVSDSYDETLQADVLSGAVRGLYGTMEGVIMKDSAGKLYGATIIDGKKVLYITNNKSYSDRLPKAIQAWRKQFKGYPVSYVYQRL
;
A
#
# COMPACT_ATOMS: atom_id res chain seq x y z
N MET A 1 12.87 16.96 -85.78
CA MET A 1 14.23 17.53 -85.66
C MET A 1 15.11 16.54 -84.94
N LYS A 2 16.23 16.14 -85.59
CA LYS A 2 17.53 15.58 -85.10
C LYS A 2 17.50 14.42 -84.08
N LYS A 3 18.34 13.37 -84.10
CA LYS A 3 19.40 12.74 -84.94
C LYS A 3 19.73 11.44 -84.14
N TRP A 4 19.58 10.22 -84.68
CA TRP A 4 20.62 9.34 -85.25
C TRP A 4 21.62 8.64 -84.29
N CYS A 5 22.01 7.42 -84.73
CA CYS A 5 22.97 6.39 -84.22
C CYS A 5 22.34 5.33 -83.30
N ILE A 6 22.05 4.06 -83.69
CA ILE A 6 22.75 3.04 -84.52
C ILE A 6 24.16 2.69 -83.98
N LEU A 7 24.36 1.48 -83.43
CA LEU A 7 25.00 0.32 -84.12
C LEU A 7 25.39 -0.82 -83.12
N CYS A 8 25.04 -2.06 -83.50
CA CYS A 8 25.67 -3.40 -83.32
C CYS A 8 26.38 -3.80 -81.99
N VAL A 9 26.40 -5.08 -81.56
CA VAL A 9 26.82 -6.31 -82.27
C VAL A 9 26.25 -7.54 -81.56
N LEU A 10 25.77 -8.50 -82.35
CA LEU A 10 25.48 -9.90 -81.98
C LEU A 10 26.78 -10.70 -81.86
N LEU A 11 26.93 -11.53 -80.82
CA LEU A 11 27.82 -12.70 -80.87
C LEU A 11 27.13 -13.95 -80.28
N SER A 12 26.76 -14.81 -81.21
CA SER A 12 26.58 -16.27 -81.26
C SER A 12 27.09 -17.20 -80.15
N PHE A 13 26.26 -18.26 -79.94
CA PHE A 13 26.59 -19.68 -79.66
C PHE A 13 27.03 -19.99 -78.19
N VAL A 14 26.58 -21.05 -77.48
CA VAL A 14 26.13 -22.38 -77.89
C VAL A 14 25.60 -23.21 -76.68
N LEU A 15 24.65 -24.12 -76.93
CA LEU A 15 24.26 -25.35 -76.17
C LEU A 15 23.82 -25.21 -74.70
N ALA A 16 22.85 -25.93 -74.14
CA ALA A 16 21.93 -27.01 -74.50
C ALA A 16 20.74 -26.85 -73.52
N GLY A 17 19.49 -27.03 -73.91
CA GLY A 17 18.89 -28.34 -74.09
C GLY A 17 18.05 -28.72 -72.86
N CYS A 18 16.78 -29.01 -73.13
CA CYS A 18 15.79 -29.72 -72.32
C CYS A 18 14.93 -28.94 -71.31
N GLY A 19 13.62 -28.99 -71.56
CA GLY A 19 12.65 -29.25 -70.50
C GLY A 19 11.55 -28.20 -70.36
N GLU A 20 10.50 -28.34 -71.16
CA GLU A 20 9.18 -27.81 -70.84
C GLU A 20 8.71 -28.31 -69.47
N SER A 21 8.03 -27.45 -68.70
CA SER A 21 6.65 -27.68 -68.25
C SER A 21 6.34 -26.99 -66.91
N SER A 22 5.29 -26.18 -66.97
CA SER A 22 4.31 -25.94 -65.90
C SER A 22 4.80 -25.43 -64.53
N ALA A 23 4.64 -24.12 -64.33
CA ALA A 23 4.65 -23.52 -63.00
C ALA A 23 3.40 -23.96 -62.21
N GLN A 24 3.61 -24.68 -61.11
CA GLN A 24 2.65 -24.77 -60.01
C GLN A 24 3.18 -23.98 -58.82
N HIS A 25 2.41 -22.98 -58.41
CA HIS A 25 2.64 -22.22 -57.18
C HIS A 25 2.44 -23.13 -55.97
N THR A 26 3.53 -23.46 -55.29
CA THR A 26 3.49 -24.02 -53.93
C THR A 26 3.87 -22.93 -52.95
N THR A 27 2.87 -22.33 -52.32
CA THR A 27 3.08 -21.35 -51.24
C THR A 27 3.54 -22.12 -50.00
N THR A 28 4.85 -22.11 -49.73
CA THR A 28 5.40 -22.58 -48.46
C THR A 28 4.98 -21.61 -47.35
N VAL A 29 3.96 -21.96 -46.59
CA VAL A 29 3.62 -21.26 -45.35
C VAL A 29 4.70 -21.60 -44.33
N LYS A 30 5.55 -20.61 -44.02
CA LYS A 30 6.42 -20.66 -42.83
C LYS A 30 5.52 -20.78 -41.59
N PRO A 31 5.83 -21.68 -40.64
CA PRO A 31 5.12 -21.68 -39.37
C PRO A 31 5.33 -20.33 -38.69
N VAL A 32 4.22 -19.67 -38.33
CA VAL A 32 4.20 -18.53 -37.43
C VAL A 32 4.81 -19.00 -36.12
N SER A 33 6.01 -18.51 -35.82
CA SER A 33 6.60 -18.66 -34.50
C SER A 33 5.61 -18.08 -33.49
N HIS A 34 5.10 -18.93 -32.59
CA HIS A 34 4.48 -18.45 -31.36
C HIS A 34 5.50 -17.53 -30.69
N ASP A 35 5.10 -16.27 -30.56
CA ASP A 35 5.73 -15.31 -29.67
C ASP A 35 5.97 -16.02 -28.34
N THR A 36 7.22 -16.05 -27.92
CA THR A 36 7.65 -16.54 -26.61
C THR A 36 6.85 -15.79 -25.55
N ASP A 37 5.84 -16.47 -25.01
CA ASP A 37 5.24 -16.14 -23.71
C ASP A 37 6.40 -16.08 -22.72
N VAL A 38 6.81 -14.86 -22.36
CA VAL A 38 7.73 -14.67 -21.25
C VAL A 38 6.98 -15.18 -20.04
N GLN A 39 7.21 -16.46 -19.72
CA GLN A 39 6.56 -17.16 -18.63
C GLN A 39 6.64 -16.27 -17.39
N GLN A 40 5.51 -15.64 -17.05
CA GLN A 40 5.48 -14.67 -15.98
C GLN A 40 5.81 -15.41 -14.68
N LYS A 41 7.01 -15.17 -14.13
CA LYS A 41 7.51 -15.86 -12.94
C LYS A 41 6.84 -15.36 -11.67
N TRP A 42 6.04 -16.19 -11.01
CA TRP A 42 5.27 -15.83 -9.81
C TRP A 42 6.16 -15.68 -8.57
N SER A 43 7.25 -16.45 -8.53
CA SER A 43 8.18 -16.47 -7.42
C SER A 43 8.78 -15.10 -7.13
N GLY A 44 8.95 -14.83 -5.84
CA GLY A 44 9.52 -13.60 -5.35
C GLY A 44 8.72 -13.04 -4.19
N GLU A 45 9.12 -11.86 -3.77
CA GLU A 45 8.48 -11.11 -2.70
C GLU A 45 7.62 -10.00 -3.30
N TRP A 46 6.40 -9.88 -2.77
CA TRP A 46 5.39 -8.93 -3.20
C TRP A 46 4.93 -8.16 -1.97
N LYS A 47 4.82 -6.84 -2.07
CA LYS A 47 4.50 -5.98 -0.91
C LYS A 47 3.23 -5.18 -1.14
N ARG A 48 2.41 -5.08 -0.11
CA ARG A 48 1.31 -4.13 0.03
C ARG A 48 1.76 -3.05 1.01
N SER A 49 1.89 -1.82 0.53
CA SER A 49 2.24 -0.68 1.38
C SER A 49 0.96 -0.04 1.92
N GLY A 50 0.86 0.04 3.23
CA GLY A 50 -0.21 0.69 3.97
C GLY A 50 0.38 1.41 5.18
N ALA A 51 -0.14 2.57 5.56
CA ALA A 51 0.40 3.35 6.68
C ALA A 51 0.26 2.58 7.98
N TYR A 52 -0.82 1.80 8.05
CA TYR A 52 -1.16 0.96 9.18
C TYR A 52 -1.54 -0.46 8.76
N ASP A 53 -1.88 -0.69 7.48
CA ASP A 53 -2.37 -1.96 6.93
C ASP A 53 -1.42 -2.53 5.85
N GLY A 54 -0.18 -2.82 6.26
CA GLY A 54 0.83 -3.41 5.38
C GLY A 54 0.62 -4.90 5.13
N GLY A 55 1.36 -5.44 4.17
CA GLY A 55 1.43 -6.88 3.97
C GLY A 55 2.51 -7.32 2.99
N SER A 56 2.82 -8.62 3.02
CA SER A 56 3.70 -9.24 2.05
C SER A 56 3.24 -10.63 1.65
N VAL A 57 3.58 -11.00 0.40
CA VAL A 57 3.44 -12.35 -0.12
C VAL A 57 4.81 -12.82 -0.57
N THR A 58 5.26 -13.94 -0.03
CA THR A 58 6.47 -14.62 -0.49
C THR A 58 6.06 -15.87 -1.26
N ILE A 59 6.30 -15.88 -2.57
CA ILE A 59 6.02 -17.01 -3.46
C ILE A 59 7.31 -17.78 -3.72
N THR A 60 7.29 -19.09 -3.45
CA THR A 60 8.43 -19.99 -3.59
C THR A 60 8.02 -21.32 -4.23
N LYS A 61 9.00 -22.17 -4.55
CA LYS A 61 8.80 -23.52 -5.10
C LYS A 61 7.83 -23.54 -6.29
N GLU A 62 7.90 -22.53 -7.15
CA GLU A 62 7.07 -22.43 -8.34
C GLU A 62 7.38 -23.55 -9.33
N LYS A 63 6.30 -24.11 -9.86
CA LYS A 63 6.24 -25.11 -10.92
C LYS A 63 5.26 -24.61 -11.97
N ALA A 64 5.12 -25.33 -13.09
CA ALA A 64 4.25 -24.94 -14.20
C ALA A 64 2.78 -24.66 -13.78
N ASN A 65 2.26 -25.35 -12.76
CA ASN A 65 0.86 -25.25 -12.34
C ASN A 65 0.67 -24.98 -10.84
N SER A 66 1.75 -24.73 -10.08
CA SER A 66 1.66 -24.58 -8.63
C SER A 66 2.80 -23.80 -8.02
N PHE A 67 2.59 -23.27 -6.81
CA PHE A 67 3.62 -22.66 -5.98
C PHE A 67 3.29 -22.82 -4.49
N GLN A 68 4.25 -22.51 -3.62
CA GLN A 68 4.01 -22.26 -2.20
C GLN A 68 3.96 -20.76 -1.96
N ALA A 69 2.99 -20.29 -1.17
CA ALA A 69 2.88 -18.90 -0.79
C ALA A 69 2.76 -18.74 0.73
N THR A 70 3.42 -17.71 1.23
CA THR A 70 3.27 -17.24 2.62
C THR A 70 2.81 -15.80 2.57
N PHE A 71 1.69 -15.52 3.22
CA PHE A 71 1.13 -14.20 3.41
C PHE A 71 1.36 -13.76 4.84
N GLU A 72 1.87 -12.55 5.01
CA GLU A 72 2.03 -11.88 6.30
C GLU A 72 1.39 -10.50 6.17
N VAL A 73 0.39 -10.21 6.97
CA VAL A 73 -0.33 -8.94 6.92
C VAL A 73 -0.41 -8.30 8.30
N THR A 74 -0.54 -6.99 8.31
CA THR A 74 -0.61 -6.19 9.53
C THR A 74 -1.81 -5.25 9.45
N ASN A 75 -2.37 -4.91 10.61
CA ASN A 75 -3.26 -3.76 10.77
C ASN A 75 -3.04 -3.14 12.16
N GLY A 76 -2.22 -2.10 12.25
CA GLY A 76 -1.69 -1.63 13.54
C GLY A 76 -0.81 -2.71 14.17
N ALA A 77 -1.11 -3.12 15.40
CA ALA A 77 -0.44 -4.26 16.05
C ALA A 77 -1.08 -5.62 15.77
N HIS A 78 -2.17 -5.67 15.00
CA HIS A 78 -2.80 -6.95 14.65
C HIS A 78 -2.03 -7.59 13.49
N LEU A 79 -1.84 -8.91 13.57
CA LEU A 79 -1.08 -9.69 12.60
C LEU A 79 -1.98 -10.79 12.02
N GLY A 80 -1.83 -11.01 10.71
CA GLY A 80 -2.40 -12.14 10.00
C GLY A 80 -1.30 -12.93 9.32
N TYR A 81 -1.40 -14.25 9.38
CA TYR A 81 -0.45 -15.17 8.77
C TYR A 81 -1.20 -16.27 8.06
N LEU A 82 -0.79 -16.56 6.82
CA LEU A 82 -1.33 -17.68 6.06
C LEU A 82 -0.22 -18.32 5.26
N LYS A 83 -0.14 -19.65 5.31
CA LYS A 83 0.70 -20.44 4.43
C LYS A 83 -0.17 -21.37 3.61
N GLY A 84 0.10 -21.45 2.31
CA GLY A 84 -0.74 -22.21 1.41
C GLY A 84 -0.07 -22.65 0.13
N THR A 85 -0.75 -23.57 -0.56
CA THR A 85 -0.35 -24.02 -1.90
C THR A 85 -1.23 -23.34 -2.94
N GLY A 86 -0.59 -22.64 -3.88
CA GLY A 86 -1.23 -22.02 -5.04
C GLY A 86 -1.40 -23.02 -6.17
N SER A 87 -2.56 -23.04 -6.81
CA SER A 87 -2.83 -23.76 -8.07
C SER A 87 -3.04 -22.75 -9.19
N ILE A 88 -2.17 -22.77 -10.21
CA ILE A 88 -2.11 -21.75 -11.28
C ILE A 88 -3.01 -22.16 -12.46
N ARG A 89 -3.79 -21.20 -12.96
CA ARG A 89 -4.56 -21.28 -14.21
C ARG A 89 -4.43 -19.97 -14.98
N GLY A 90 -3.55 -19.95 -15.98
CA GLY A 90 -3.22 -18.72 -16.70
C GLY A 90 -2.58 -17.67 -15.78
N ASN A 91 -3.18 -16.49 -15.68
CA ASN A 91 -2.72 -15.41 -14.81
C ASN A 91 -3.42 -15.38 -13.44
N GLU A 92 -4.17 -16.42 -13.08
CA GLU A 92 -4.84 -16.54 -11.80
C GLU A 92 -4.29 -17.75 -11.03
N ALA A 93 -4.24 -17.63 -9.71
CA ALA A 93 -3.93 -18.74 -8.83
C ALA A 93 -4.90 -18.79 -7.63
N THR A 94 -5.32 -19.99 -7.27
CA THR A 94 -6.08 -20.23 -6.03
C THR A 94 -5.13 -20.75 -4.96
N VAL A 95 -4.96 -20.02 -3.87
CA VAL A 95 -4.14 -20.42 -2.73
C VAL A 95 -5.06 -20.94 -1.63
N LYS A 96 -4.86 -22.19 -1.23
CA LYS A 96 -5.58 -22.79 -0.11
C LYS A 96 -4.69 -22.77 1.13
N GLU A 97 -5.24 -22.28 2.23
CA GLU A 97 -4.68 -22.40 3.57
C GLU A 97 -4.38 -23.88 3.89
N ALA A 98 -3.25 -24.17 4.53
CA ALA A 98 -2.73 -25.53 4.68
C ALA A 98 -2.46 -25.96 6.13
N GLU A 99 -2.51 -25.06 7.09
CA GLU A 99 -2.13 -25.29 8.48
C GLU A 99 -3.32 -25.54 9.40
N PHE A 100 -4.48 -24.90 9.15
CA PHE A 100 -5.60 -24.86 10.09
C PHE A 100 -6.93 -25.42 9.53
N ASP A 101 -6.97 -25.78 8.25
CA ASP A 101 -8.15 -26.38 7.58
C ASP A 101 -9.43 -25.53 7.74
N THR A 102 -9.28 -24.21 7.77
CA THR A 102 -10.39 -23.26 7.94
C THR A 102 -11.28 -23.13 6.71
N GLY A 103 -10.84 -23.69 5.57
CA GLY A 103 -11.47 -23.44 4.28
C GLY A 103 -11.16 -22.06 3.71
N CYS A 104 -10.18 -21.33 4.26
CA CYS A 104 -9.70 -20.08 3.69
C CYS A 104 -9.07 -20.30 2.31
N ILE A 105 -9.58 -19.54 1.33
CA ILE A 105 -9.15 -19.55 -0.05
C ILE A 105 -8.88 -18.12 -0.50
N LEU A 106 -7.66 -17.89 -0.98
CA LEU A 106 -7.27 -16.65 -1.64
C LEU A 106 -7.28 -16.85 -3.16
N THR A 107 -7.88 -15.91 -3.87
CA THR A 107 -7.77 -15.81 -5.33
C THR A 107 -6.77 -14.72 -5.65
N VAL A 108 -5.68 -15.10 -6.33
CA VAL A 108 -4.56 -14.22 -6.67
C VAL A 108 -4.53 -14.02 -8.18
N LYS A 109 -4.86 -12.82 -8.63
CA LYS A 109 -4.81 -12.44 -10.04
C LYS A 109 -3.56 -11.61 -10.33
N ARG A 110 -2.74 -12.07 -11.26
CA ARG A 110 -1.51 -11.40 -11.65
C ARG A 110 -1.70 -10.54 -12.89
N ASN A 111 -1.07 -9.36 -12.84
CA ASN A 111 -0.86 -8.49 -13.97
C ASN A 111 0.56 -7.92 -13.92
N GLY A 112 1.50 -8.59 -14.59
CA GLY A 112 2.91 -8.18 -14.61
C GLY A 112 3.54 -8.22 -13.21
N ALA A 113 3.95 -7.05 -12.72
CA ALA A 113 4.57 -6.84 -11.40
C ALA A 113 3.56 -6.52 -10.28
N VAL A 114 2.27 -6.80 -10.50
CA VAL A 114 1.20 -6.63 -9.53
C VAL A 114 0.40 -7.92 -9.32
N LEU A 115 0.06 -8.22 -8.06
CA LEU A 115 -0.94 -9.21 -7.66
C LEU A 115 -2.15 -8.48 -7.07
N ASN A 116 -3.35 -8.88 -7.49
CA ASN A 116 -4.59 -8.51 -6.83
C ASN A 116 -5.11 -9.74 -6.10
N VAL A 117 -5.33 -9.62 -4.81
CA VAL A 117 -5.73 -10.72 -3.93
C VAL A 117 -7.13 -10.44 -3.41
N THR A 118 -8.00 -11.43 -3.52
CA THR A 118 -9.31 -11.46 -2.86
C THR A 118 -9.40 -12.71 -1.99
N ALA A 119 -10.24 -12.69 -0.97
CA ALA A 119 -10.41 -13.77 -0.02
C ALA A 119 -11.87 -14.20 0.04
N ASN A 120 -12.13 -15.44 0.46
CA ASN A 120 -13.45 -15.84 0.91
C ASN A 120 -13.64 -15.54 2.41
N ASP A 121 -14.88 -15.62 2.90
CA ASP A 121 -15.23 -15.27 4.28
C ASP A 121 -14.47 -16.10 5.34
N ALA A 122 -14.14 -17.34 5.02
CA ALA A 122 -13.37 -18.24 5.89
C ALA A 122 -11.96 -17.70 6.22
N CYS A 123 -11.40 -16.80 5.42
CA CYS A 123 -10.10 -16.20 5.69
C CYS A 123 -10.08 -15.25 6.89
N SER A 124 -11.25 -14.83 7.38
CA SER A 124 -11.35 -14.05 8.62
C SER A 124 -10.86 -14.83 9.86
N GLU A 125 -10.89 -16.16 9.84
CA GLU A 125 -10.45 -17.01 10.96
C GLU A 125 -8.92 -17.07 11.10
N VAL A 126 -8.19 -16.86 10.00
CA VAL A 126 -6.71 -16.93 9.95
C VAL A 126 -6.05 -15.57 9.79
N GLY A 127 -6.79 -14.56 9.35
CA GLY A 127 -6.29 -13.18 9.25
C GLY A 127 -6.02 -12.54 10.60
N GLY A 128 -6.60 -13.05 11.70
CA GLY A 128 -6.62 -12.32 12.96
C GLY A 128 -7.51 -11.08 12.88
N GLU A 129 -7.93 -10.58 14.04
CA GLU A 129 -8.96 -9.54 14.08
C GLU A 129 -8.56 -8.29 13.30
N GLY A 130 -9.41 -7.81 12.40
CA GLY A 130 -9.21 -6.55 11.71
C GLY A 130 -8.06 -6.49 10.71
N THR A 131 -7.35 -7.58 10.42
CA THR A 131 -6.46 -7.62 9.25
C THR A 131 -7.18 -8.21 8.04
N SER A 132 -6.57 -8.07 6.86
CA SER A 132 -7.05 -8.70 5.63
C SER A 132 -5.87 -9.08 4.75
N PHE A 133 -5.97 -10.24 4.09
CA PHE A 133 -5.03 -10.67 3.04
C PHE A 133 -5.32 -10.01 1.69
N GLU A 134 -6.50 -9.41 1.54
CA GLU A 134 -6.95 -8.81 0.28
C GLU A 134 -6.18 -7.56 -0.10
N GLY A 135 -6.18 -7.23 -1.38
CA GLY A 135 -5.63 -5.97 -1.89
C GLY A 135 -4.54 -6.17 -2.92
N THR A 136 -3.78 -5.11 -3.15
CA THR A 136 -2.81 -5.03 -4.24
C THR A 136 -1.39 -5.17 -3.69
N TYR A 137 -0.64 -6.15 -4.20
CA TYR A 137 0.76 -6.37 -3.86
C TYR A 137 1.63 -6.14 -5.09
N SER A 138 2.73 -5.40 -4.94
CA SER A 138 3.62 -5.07 -6.04
C SER A 138 5.04 -5.58 -5.79
N GLN A 139 5.75 -5.91 -6.87
CA GLN A 139 7.20 -6.13 -6.81
C GLN A 139 7.95 -4.80 -6.83
N GLY A 140 9.08 -4.74 -6.12
CA GLY A 140 9.98 -3.60 -6.11
C GLY A 140 10.09 -2.93 -4.74
N LYS A 141 10.66 -1.71 -4.73
CA LYS A 141 10.85 -0.95 -3.50
C LYS A 141 9.50 -0.56 -2.91
N GLU A 142 9.37 -0.73 -1.60
CA GLU A 142 8.24 -0.26 -0.83
C GLU A 142 8.09 1.25 -1.03
N LYS A 143 6.88 1.69 -1.37
CA LYS A 143 6.58 3.12 -1.40
C LYS A 143 6.38 3.57 0.04
N GLU A 144 7.07 4.63 0.44
CA GLU A 144 6.75 5.27 1.71
C GLU A 144 5.28 5.68 1.72
N ASN A 145 4.60 5.37 2.81
CA ASN A 145 3.22 5.78 2.98
C ASN A 145 3.18 7.18 3.61
N GLU A 146 2.54 8.11 2.89
CA GLU A 146 2.41 9.51 3.30
C GLU A 146 1.18 9.77 4.19
N GLU A 147 0.24 8.83 4.28
CA GLU A 147 -1.01 8.98 5.03
C GLU A 147 -0.80 9.04 6.55
N SER A 148 0.21 8.35 7.08
CA SER A 148 0.57 8.43 8.49
C SER A 148 1.38 9.69 8.83
N LYS A 149 1.85 10.42 7.81
CA LYS A 149 2.67 11.64 7.96
C LYS A 149 1.85 12.93 7.93
N THR A 150 0.52 12.86 7.87
CA THR A 150 -0.35 14.05 7.88
C THR A 150 -1.61 13.83 8.71
N LEU A 151 -2.18 14.90 9.27
CA LEU A 151 -3.51 14.87 9.89
C LEU A 151 -4.62 15.32 8.94
N VAL A 152 -4.28 15.81 7.73
CA VAL A 152 -5.25 16.34 6.76
C VAL A 152 -6.35 15.31 6.49
N GLY A 153 -7.61 15.74 6.61
CA GLY A 153 -8.77 14.90 6.35
C GLY A 153 -9.09 13.85 7.42
N LYS A 154 -8.29 13.74 8.49
CA LYS A 154 -8.57 12.84 9.62
C LYS A 154 -9.70 13.31 10.52
N GLY A 155 -10.05 14.60 10.47
CA GLY A 155 -11.25 15.17 11.05
C GLY A 155 -11.76 16.29 10.15
N GLN A 156 -13.06 16.58 10.19
CA GLN A 156 -13.68 17.54 9.26
C GLN A 156 -13.05 18.94 9.31
N TRP A 157 -12.55 19.34 10.49
CA TRP A 157 -11.93 20.64 10.75
C TRP A 157 -10.41 20.66 10.48
N ILE A 158 -9.80 19.51 10.12
CA ILE A 158 -8.37 19.38 9.83
C ILE A 158 -8.09 19.66 8.34
N THR A 159 -8.09 20.95 8.01
CA THR A 159 -7.63 21.43 6.70
C THR A 159 -6.10 21.44 6.62
N ALA A 160 -5.54 21.58 5.41
CA ALA A 160 -4.09 21.75 5.22
C ALA A 160 -3.51 22.90 6.05
N SER A 161 -4.25 24.01 6.20
CA SER A 161 -3.83 25.15 7.02
C SER A 161 -3.76 24.82 8.51
N VAL A 162 -4.69 24.00 9.01
CA VAL A 162 -4.67 23.55 10.41
C VAL A 162 -3.54 22.53 10.64
N ASP A 163 -3.34 21.63 9.68
CA ASP A 163 -2.25 20.65 9.71
C ASP A 163 -0.87 21.31 9.79
N GLU A 164 -0.62 22.35 8.98
CA GLU A 164 0.63 23.14 9.02
C GLU A 164 0.85 23.86 10.36
N GLN A 165 -0.22 24.30 11.02
CA GLN A 165 -0.10 24.87 12.36
C GLN A 165 0.28 23.80 13.39
N PHE A 166 -0.24 22.57 13.30
CA PHE A 166 0.19 21.46 14.15
C PHE A 166 1.62 21.02 13.84
N LYS A 167 2.05 21.01 12.58
CA LYS A 167 3.45 20.79 12.18
C LYS A 167 4.37 21.81 12.81
N THR A 168 4.01 23.09 12.74
CA THR A 168 4.77 24.18 13.38
C THR A 168 4.80 24.03 14.90
N LEU A 169 3.66 23.67 15.51
CA LEU A 169 3.54 23.50 16.96
C LEU A 169 4.39 22.33 17.49
N PHE A 170 4.38 21.20 16.80
CA PHE A 170 5.08 19.98 17.23
C PHE A 170 6.51 19.85 16.71
N GLY A 171 6.85 20.56 15.64
CA GLY A 171 8.15 20.48 14.97
C GLY A 171 8.55 19.03 14.68
N LYS A 172 9.73 18.63 15.15
CA LYS A 172 10.26 17.26 14.96
C LYS A 172 9.40 16.14 15.57
N LYS A 173 8.43 16.46 16.42
CA LYS A 173 7.52 15.48 17.05
C LYS A 173 6.21 15.32 16.29
N TYR A 174 6.01 16.08 15.21
CA TYR A 174 4.76 16.07 14.47
C TYR A 174 4.47 14.72 13.83
N GLU A 175 5.45 14.07 13.19
CA GLU A 175 5.21 12.76 12.57
C GLU A 175 4.86 11.70 13.62
N THR A 176 5.45 11.77 14.82
CA THR A 176 5.06 10.90 15.94
C THR A 176 3.60 11.14 16.35
N LEU A 177 3.14 12.39 16.38
CA LEU A 177 1.74 12.72 16.62
C LEU A 177 0.85 12.15 15.51
N ALA A 178 1.13 12.47 14.24
CA ALA A 178 0.32 12.08 13.08
C ALA A 178 0.20 10.57 12.94
N ALA A 179 1.29 9.84 13.20
CA ALA A 179 1.31 8.39 13.19
C ALA A 179 0.33 7.76 14.19
N ASN A 180 -0.12 8.47 15.22
CA ASN A 180 -1.09 7.93 16.19
C ASN A 180 -2.55 8.03 15.75
N PHE A 181 -2.87 8.62 14.59
CA PHE A 181 -4.23 8.81 14.11
C PHE A 181 -4.61 7.82 13.00
N GLN A 182 -4.53 6.52 13.31
CA GLN A 182 -5.08 5.48 12.41
C GLN A 182 -6.60 5.43 12.53
N LEU A 183 -7.10 5.19 13.74
CA LEU A 183 -8.51 5.19 14.09
C LEU A 183 -8.81 6.50 14.78
N VAL A 184 -9.84 7.21 14.33
CA VAL A 184 -10.13 8.56 14.79
C VAL A 184 -11.54 8.67 15.36
N SER A 185 -11.70 9.58 16.31
CA SER A 185 -12.99 9.94 16.89
C SER A 185 -13.04 11.45 17.09
N ASP A 186 -14.05 12.08 16.51
CA ASP A 186 -14.38 13.49 16.72
C ASP A 186 -15.20 13.67 18.00
N SER A 187 -15.00 14.80 18.67
CA SER A 187 -15.84 15.28 19.77
C SER A 187 -15.73 16.79 19.91
N TYR A 188 -16.42 17.38 20.87
CA TYR A 188 -16.42 18.82 21.12
C TYR A 188 -16.24 19.11 22.62
N ASP A 189 -15.37 20.05 22.96
CA ASP A 189 -15.18 20.55 24.32
C ASP A 189 -15.98 21.84 24.51
N GLU A 190 -17.12 21.75 25.20
CA GLU A 190 -18.01 22.89 25.50
C GLU A 190 -17.36 23.99 26.34
N THR A 191 -16.35 23.66 27.15
CA THR A 191 -15.72 24.62 28.08
C THR A 191 -14.81 25.57 27.32
N LEU A 192 -14.08 25.03 26.34
CA LEU A 192 -13.21 25.82 25.47
C LEU A 192 -13.85 26.19 24.13
N GLN A 193 -15.04 25.69 23.84
CA GLN A 193 -15.65 25.75 22.52
C GLN A 193 -14.67 25.25 21.44
N ALA A 194 -14.20 24.02 21.63
CA ALA A 194 -13.11 23.46 20.82
C ALA A 194 -13.51 22.18 20.10
N ASP A 195 -13.17 22.11 18.82
CA ASP A 195 -13.17 20.87 18.06
C ASP A 195 -12.07 19.95 18.60
N VAL A 196 -12.38 18.68 18.79
CA VAL A 196 -11.46 17.68 19.34
C VAL A 196 -11.39 16.47 18.43
N LEU A 197 -10.18 16.04 18.11
CA LEU A 197 -9.94 14.79 17.39
C LEU A 197 -8.99 13.93 18.22
N SER A 198 -9.43 12.74 18.60
CA SER A 198 -8.58 11.72 19.23
C SER A 198 -8.23 10.64 18.21
N GLY A 199 -6.99 10.16 18.25
CA GLY A 199 -6.46 9.10 17.43
C GLY A 199 -5.88 7.96 18.25
N ALA A 200 -6.01 6.73 17.76
CA ALA A 200 -5.30 5.55 18.26
C ALA A 200 -4.87 4.63 17.11
N VAL A 201 -3.82 3.83 17.34
CA VAL A 201 -3.44 2.72 16.46
C VAL A 201 -4.08 1.43 16.94
N ARG A 202 -4.69 0.67 16.03
CA ARG A 202 -5.37 -0.60 16.31
C ARG A 202 -4.45 -1.55 17.07
N GLY A 203 -4.92 -2.07 18.19
CA GLY A 203 -4.15 -2.97 19.05
C GLY A 203 -3.07 -2.30 19.90
N LEU A 204 -2.91 -0.97 19.85
CA LEU A 204 -1.88 -0.21 20.59
C LEU A 204 -2.48 0.91 21.46
N TYR A 205 -3.72 0.74 21.92
CA TYR A 205 -4.34 1.62 22.89
C TYR A 205 -3.46 1.72 24.16
N GLY A 206 -3.33 2.94 24.68
CA GLY A 206 -2.42 3.30 25.76
C GLY A 206 -0.94 3.42 25.35
N THR A 207 -0.57 3.11 24.11
CA THR A 207 0.83 3.15 23.64
C THR A 207 1.02 4.09 22.45
N MET A 208 0.14 4.01 21.45
CA MET A 208 0.14 4.82 20.24
C MET A 208 -1.19 5.57 20.13
N GLU A 209 -1.28 6.67 20.87
CA GLU A 209 -2.46 7.53 20.89
C GLU A 209 -2.08 9.01 20.82
N GLY A 210 -3.01 9.79 20.27
CA GLY A 210 -2.93 11.23 20.20
C GLY A 210 -4.29 11.88 20.39
N VAL A 211 -4.28 13.15 20.79
CA VAL A 211 -5.46 14.00 20.78
C VAL A 211 -5.03 15.40 20.40
N ILE A 212 -5.81 16.04 19.54
CA ILE A 212 -5.63 17.42 19.11
C ILE A 212 -6.93 18.19 19.31
N MET A 213 -6.80 19.49 19.57
CA MET A 213 -7.93 20.39 19.72
C MET A 213 -7.64 21.74 19.08
N LYS A 214 -8.68 22.40 18.58
CA LYS A 214 -8.67 23.80 18.16
C LYS A 214 -9.87 24.52 18.75
N ASP A 215 -9.62 25.52 19.59
CA ASP A 215 -10.70 26.33 20.17
C ASP A 215 -11.22 27.40 19.21
N SER A 216 -12.35 28.03 19.57
CA SER A 216 -12.98 29.09 18.79
C SER A 216 -12.11 30.34 18.61
N ALA A 217 -11.10 30.53 19.47
CA ALA A 217 -10.09 31.58 19.35
C ALA A 217 -8.87 31.17 18.49
N GLY A 218 -8.91 29.97 17.88
CA GLY A 218 -7.84 29.42 17.06
C GLY A 218 -6.62 28.95 17.84
N LYS A 219 -6.72 28.76 19.15
CA LYS A 219 -5.63 28.15 19.93
C LYS A 219 -5.64 26.65 19.74
N LEU A 220 -4.42 26.10 19.67
CA LEU A 220 -4.16 24.71 19.41
C LEU A 220 -3.66 24.03 20.68
N TYR A 221 -4.11 22.80 20.84
CA TYR A 221 -3.73 21.91 21.93
C TYR A 221 -3.46 20.56 21.29
N GLY A 222 -2.35 19.93 21.63
CA GLY A 222 -2.07 18.57 21.19
C GLY A 222 -1.42 17.80 22.31
N ALA A 223 -1.81 16.54 22.47
CA ALA A 223 -1.13 15.59 23.34
C ALA A 223 -0.91 14.29 22.59
N THR A 224 0.22 13.63 22.86
CA THR A 224 0.53 12.33 22.27
C THR A 224 1.37 11.49 23.20
N ILE A 225 1.21 10.17 23.12
CA ILE A 225 2.04 9.23 23.86
C ILE A 225 3.41 9.12 23.18
N ILE A 226 4.47 9.26 23.96
CA ILE A 226 5.86 9.11 23.52
C ILE A 226 6.53 8.01 24.35
N ASP A 227 7.35 7.21 23.69
CA ASP A 227 8.06 6.05 24.25
C ASP A 227 7.14 5.03 24.95
N GLY A 228 5.85 5.02 24.57
CA GLY A 228 4.82 4.14 25.11
C GLY A 228 4.48 4.34 26.60
N LYS A 229 4.97 5.41 27.25
CA LYS A 229 4.80 5.59 28.71
C LYS A 229 4.85 7.02 29.22
N LYS A 230 4.84 8.02 28.33
CA LYS A 230 4.82 9.45 28.68
C LYS A 230 3.85 10.17 27.77
N VAL A 231 3.25 11.25 28.26
CA VAL A 231 2.45 12.15 27.41
C VAL A 231 3.27 13.40 27.13
N LEU A 232 3.51 13.71 25.86
CA LEU A 232 3.95 15.04 25.45
C LEU A 232 2.72 15.87 25.14
N TYR A 233 2.55 16.98 25.85
CA TYR A 233 1.49 17.95 25.61
C TYR A 233 2.09 19.29 25.16
N ILE A 234 1.58 19.82 24.06
CA ILE A 234 2.03 21.08 23.47
C ILE A 234 0.82 21.97 23.19
N THR A 235 0.92 23.26 23.52
CA THR A 235 -0.12 24.25 23.21
C THR A 235 0.47 25.63 22.90
N ASN A 236 -0.26 26.42 22.12
CA ASN A 236 0.00 27.85 21.95
C ASN A 236 -0.87 28.76 22.84
N ASN A 237 -1.70 28.17 23.72
CA ASN A 237 -2.45 28.89 24.74
C ASN A 237 -1.64 28.99 26.04
N LYS A 238 -1.21 30.21 26.39
CA LYS A 238 -0.41 30.47 27.59
C LYS A 238 -1.14 30.07 28.87
N SER A 239 -2.47 30.24 28.92
CA SER A 239 -3.29 29.89 30.08
C SER A 239 -3.43 28.38 30.30
N TYR A 240 -2.94 27.57 29.37
CA TYR A 240 -2.92 26.11 29.45
C TYR A 240 -1.50 25.55 29.34
N SER A 241 -0.46 26.36 29.60
CA SER A 241 0.93 25.93 29.47
C SER A 241 1.38 24.88 30.50
N ASP A 242 0.64 24.73 31.60
CA ASP A 242 0.97 23.87 32.75
C ASP A 242 -0.23 23.02 33.21
N ARG A 243 -1.31 23.00 32.42
CA ARG A 243 -2.52 22.25 32.72
C ARG A 243 -3.20 21.74 31.46
N LEU A 244 -3.87 20.61 31.58
CA LEU A 244 -4.58 19.99 30.46
C LEU A 244 -6.04 20.47 30.38
N PRO A 245 -6.56 20.76 29.17
CA PRO A 245 -7.99 20.88 28.92
C PRO A 245 -8.78 19.64 29.36
N LYS A 246 -10.08 19.81 29.64
CA LYS A 246 -10.96 18.72 30.12
C LYS A 246 -10.99 17.55 29.13
N ALA A 247 -11.12 17.82 27.83
CA ALA A 247 -11.09 16.78 26.81
C ALA A 247 -9.77 15.96 26.83
N ILE A 248 -8.61 16.60 26.97
CA ILE A 248 -7.32 15.88 27.05
C ILE A 248 -7.18 15.10 28.37
N GLN A 249 -7.72 15.63 29.48
CA GLN A 249 -7.80 14.87 30.73
C GLN A 249 -8.68 13.63 30.60
N ALA A 250 -9.80 13.74 29.89
CA ALA A 250 -10.71 12.62 29.64
C ALA A 250 -10.07 11.56 28.73
N TRP A 251 -9.44 11.99 27.63
CA TRP A 251 -8.69 11.12 26.71
C TRP A 251 -7.65 10.28 27.48
N ARG A 252 -6.83 10.90 28.32
CA ARG A 252 -5.78 10.19 29.06
C ARG A 252 -6.24 9.35 30.26
N LYS A 253 -7.54 9.22 30.50
CA LYS A 253 -8.08 8.58 31.71
C LYS A 253 -7.58 7.14 31.88
N GLN A 254 -7.41 6.41 30.78
CA GLN A 254 -6.97 5.01 30.78
C GLN A 254 -5.47 4.85 31.10
N PHE A 255 -4.67 5.90 30.89
CA PHE A 255 -3.23 5.94 31.18
C PHE A 255 -2.87 7.15 32.05
N LYS A 256 -3.71 7.43 33.05
CA LYS A 256 -3.54 8.54 34.02
C LYS A 256 -2.20 8.54 34.75
N GLY A 257 -1.57 7.36 34.86
CA GLY A 257 -0.26 7.19 35.50
C GLY A 257 0.92 7.71 34.69
N TYR A 258 0.73 8.01 33.40
CA TYR A 258 1.84 8.49 32.56
C TYR A 258 2.23 9.92 32.98
N PRO A 259 3.51 10.23 33.17
CA PRO A 259 3.93 11.60 33.39
C PRO A 259 3.65 12.45 32.15
N VAL A 260 3.26 13.71 32.38
CA VAL A 260 2.96 14.67 31.31
C VAL A 260 4.10 15.68 31.23
N SER A 261 4.70 15.80 30.05
CA SER A 261 5.63 16.87 29.70
C SER A 261 4.85 18.00 29.05
N TYR A 262 4.86 19.18 29.67
CA TYR A 262 4.14 20.35 29.18
C TYR A 262 5.08 21.25 28.39
N VAL A 263 4.64 21.66 27.20
CA VAL A 263 5.38 22.58 26.34
C VAL A 263 4.45 23.70 25.88
N TYR A 264 4.83 24.94 26.15
CA TYR A 264 4.21 26.10 25.55
C TYR A 264 5.04 26.52 24.33
N GLN A 265 4.40 26.61 23.18
CA GLN A 265 5.03 27.03 21.93
C GLN A 265 4.24 28.17 21.33
N ARG A 266 4.91 29.30 21.09
CA ARG A 266 4.30 30.42 20.35
C ARG A 266 4.32 30.07 18.86
N LEU A 267 3.18 30.25 18.20
CA LEU A 267 3.06 30.24 16.74
C LEU A 267 3.29 31.65 16.20
#